data_AF-A0A154NZ15-F1
#
_entry.id   AF-A0A154NZ15-F1
#
_cell.length_a   1.000
_cell.length_b   1.000
_cell.length_c   1.000
_cell.angle_alpha   90.00
_cell.angle_beta   90.00
_cell.angle_gamma   90.00
#
_symmetry.space_group_name_H-M   'P 1'
#
loop_
_entity.id
_entity.type
_entity.pdbx_description
1 polymer ?
#
loop_
_entity_poly.entity_id
_entity_poly.type
_entity_poly.pdbx_seq_one_letter_code
_entity_poly.pdbx_strand_id
1 'polypeptide(L)'
;MTAFRNLRNSIKILDENVSNFPIGAVSVDDFRPIEDRIRSMRETLKHLNARLLMLKAHHKFQGTIEEPVEDTEKTVLKLHTAVSNSLINNKAIKLCLHSYAIEAIHSGKEGDHDKQVKIYACMRKLFKVNDDMLAIQKIIIATLEKQLDLKIQCQNLLFRHQTFLKEQEEIRNKRLERTNPEIANYKQKINKSLQKTNIMKQLILNFIASSSSKLLKQPMFVEMLEKHRDVVTIETILKMAQNNADS
;
A
#
# COMPACT_ATOMS: atom_id res chain seq x y z
N MET A 1 23.92 -67.26 -55.33
CA MET A 1 24.47 -66.06 -54.65
C MET A 1 23.52 -64.87 -54.56
N THR A 2 22.42 -64.82 -55.32
CA THR A 2 21.43 -63.71 -55.31
C THR A 2 20.53 -63.69 -54.08
N ALA A 3 20.16 -64.86 -53.54
CA ALA A 3 19.30 -64.96 -52.35
C ALA A 3 19.91 -64.33 -51.08
N PHE A 4 21.22 -64.49 -50.87
CA PHE A 4 21.92 -63.94 -49.72
C PHE A 4 22.00 -62.40 -49.75
N ARG A 5 22.09 -61.81 -50.95
CA ARG A 5 22.13 -60.37 -51.15
C ARG A 5 20.75 -59.73 -50.91
N ASN A 6 19.69 -60.41 -51.36
CA ASN A 6 18.32 -59.98 -51.10
C ASN A 6 17.99 -60.04 -49.61
N LEU A 7 18.40 -61.12 -48.92
CA LEU A 7 18.24 -61.24 -47.48
C LEU A 7 18.95 -60.10 -46.73
N ARG A 8 20.17 -59.75 -47.13
CA ARG A 8 20.94 -58.66 -46.49
C ARG A 8 20.29 -57.28 -46.69
N ASN A 9 19.70 -57.04 -47.87
CA ASN A 9 18.96 -55.82 -48.13
C ASN A 9 17.64 -55.78 -47.36
N SER A 10 16.92 -56.90 -47.26
CA SER A 10 15.71 -56.99 -46.44
C SER A 10 16.01 -56.78 -44.94
N ILE A 11 17.15 -57.28 -44.45
CA ILE A 11 17.60 -57.03 -43.06
C ILE A 11 17.92 -55.55 -42.86
N LYS A 12 18.59 -54.88 -43.81
CA LYS A 12 18.84 -53.43 -43.73
C LYS A 12 17.55 -52.61 -43.73
N ILE A 13 16.61 -52.95 -44.60
CA ILE A 13 15.31 -52.27 -44.67
C ILE A 13 14.50 -52.52 -43.39
N LEU A 14 14.61 -53.72 -42.81
CA LEU A 14 13.99 -54.02 -41.53
C LEU A 14 14.63 -53.22 -40.39
N ASP A 15 15.95 -53.09 -40.36
CA ASP A 15 16.69 -52.32 -39.36
C ASP A 15 16.38 -50.81 -39.44
N GLU A 16 16.32 -50.24 -40.64
CA GLU A 16 15.88 -48.85 -40.88
C GLU A 16 14.40 -48.63 -40.50
N ASN A 17 13.53 -49.62 -40.69
CA ASN A 17 12.13 -49.50 -40.31
C ASN A 17 11.91 -49.75 -38.82
N VAL A 18 12.69 -50.61 -38.17
CA VAL A 18 12.63 -50.87 -36.72
C VAL A 18 13.20 -49.69 -35.94
N SER A 19 14.28 -49.07 -36.42
CA SER A 19 14.85 -47.85 -35.83
C SER A 19 13.94 -46.62 -35.97
N ASN A 20 13.12 -46.55 -37.01
CA ASN A 20 12.10 -45.53 -37.19
C ASN A 20 10.71 -45.92 -36.64
N PHE A 21 10.55 -47.14 -36.13
CA PHE A 21 9.30 -47.57 -35.51
C PHE A 21 9.23 -47.00 -34.09
N PRO A 22 8.23 -46.19 -33.73
CA PRO A 22 8.11 -45.62 -32.40
C PRO A 22 7.58 -46.70 -31.44
N ILE A 23 8.42 -47.67 -31.09
CA ILE A 23 8.12 -48.63 -30.04
C ILE A 23 8.53 -47.98 -28.72
N GLY A 24 7.59 -47.25 -28.13
CA GLY A 24 7.71 -46.67 -26.80
C GLY A 24 8.08 -45.17 -26.78
N ALA A 25 7.81 -44.56 -25.63
CA ALA A 25 8.19 -43.19 -25.28
C ALA A 25 9.67 -42.94 -25.63
N VAL A 26 9.92 -42.11 -26.64
CA VAL A 26 11.29 -41.78 -27.10
C VAL A 26 11.91 -40.72 -26.18
N SER A 27 11.07 -39.96 -25.48
CA SER A 27 11.47 -38.96 -24.50
C SER A 27 10.78 -39.19 -23.15
N VAL A 28 11.43 -38.75 -22.06
CA VAL A 28 10.85 -38.70 -20.71
C VAL A 28 9.50 -37.95 -20.70
N ASP A 29 9.29 -37.03 -21.66
CA ASP A 29 8.05 -36.27 -21.81
C ASP A 29 6.86 -37.07 -22.35
N ASP A 30 7.08 -38.23 -22.98
CA ASP A 30 6.00 -39.09 -23.47
C ASP A 30 5.33 -39.90 -22.35
N PHE A 31 5.96 -39.98 -21.17
CA PHE A 31 5.38 -40.56 -19.96
C PHE A 31 4.47 -39.60 -19.20
N ARG A 32 4.41 -38.31 -19.58
CA ARG A 32 3.56 -37.33 -18.90
C ARG A 32 2.09 -37.52 -19.26
N PRO A 33 1.15 -37.31 -18.32
CA PRO A 33 -0.28 -37.25 -18.62
C PRO A 33 -0.57 -36.31 -19.80
N ILE A 34 -1.53 -36.69 -20.64
CA ILE A 34 -1.88 -35.94 -21.87
C ILE A 34 -2.18 -34.46 -21.57
N GLU A 35 -2.81 -34.18 -20.43
CA GLU A 35 -3.14 -32.83 -19.97
C GLU A 35 -1.91 -31.97 -19.70
N ASP A 36 -0.86 -32.57 -19.13
CA ASP A 36 0.41 -31.88 -18.85
C ASP A 36 1.23 -31.68 -20.11
N ARG A 37 1.16 -32.61 -21.07
CA ARG A 37 1.75 -32.44 -22.41
C ARG A 37 1.07 -31.30 -23.18
N ILE A 38 -0.26 -31.22 -23.12
CA ILE A 38 -1.01 -30.11 -23.73
C ILE A 38 -0.65 -28.79 -23.04
N ARG A 39 -0.48 -28.79 -21.72
CA ARG A 39 -0.10 -27.60 -20.96
C ARG A 39 1.30 -27.11 -21.31
N SER A 40 2.30 -28.00 -21.30
CA SER A 40 3.67 -27.66 -21.65
C SER A 40 3.79 -27.20 -23.11
N MET A 41 3.07 -27.85 -24.02
CA MET A 41 3.05 -27.45 -25.43
C MET A 41 2.39 -26.08 -25.63
N ARG A 42 1.34 -25.75 -24.86
CA ARG A 42 0.75 -24.39 -24.89
C ARG A 42 1.72 -23.34 -24.37
N GLU A 43 2.50 -23.65 -23.34
CA GLU A 43 3.52 -22.74 -22.80
C GLU A 43 4.65 -22.50 -23.80
N THR A 44 5.19 -23.55 -24.41
CA THR A 44 6.25 -23.41 -25.44
C THR A 44 5.75 -22.64 -26.65
N LEU A 45 4.52 -22.89 -27.09
CA LEU A 45 3.89 -22.18 -28.21
C LEU A 45 3.65 -20.70 -27.87
N LYS A 46 3.30 -20.38 -26.62
CA LYS A 46 3.21 -18.99 -26.14
C LYS A 46 4.56 -18.28 -26.18
N HIS A 47 5.63 -18.94 -25.75
CA HIS A 47 6.99 -18.39 -25.80
C HIS A 47 7.47 -18.17 -27.24
N LEU A 48 7.23 -19.14 -28.13
CA LEU A 48 7.56 -19.03 -29.55
C LEU A 48 6.80 -17.88 -30.22
N ASN A 49 5.50 -17.75 -29.94
CA ASN A 49 4.70 -16.66 -30.48
C ASN A 49 5.20 -15.29 -30.00
N ALA A 50 5.54 -15.16 -28.70
CA ALA A 50 6.14 -13.94 -28.17
C ALA A 50 7.46 -13.59 -28.86
N ARG A 51 8.34 -14.58 -29.06
CA ARG A 51 9.62 -14.40 -29.78
C ARG A 51 9.40 -13.99 -31.23
N LEU A 52 8.44 -14.59 -31.91
CA LEU A 52 8.07 -14.24 -33.29
C LEU A 52 7.55 -12.81 -33.38
N LEU A 53 6.72 -12.36 -32.45
CA LEU A 53 6.24 -10.98 -32.39
C LEU A 53 7.39 -9.99 -32.16
N MET A 54 8.31 -10.32 -31.25
CA MET A 54 9.50 -9.50 -30.98
C MET A 54 10.40 -9.39 -32.22
N LEU A 55 10.64 -10.50 -32.92
CA LEU A 55 11.43 -10.52 -34.15
C LEU A 55 10.76 -9.72 -35.27
N LYS A 56 9.43 -9.84 -35.43
CA LYS A 56 8.66 -9.02 -36.37
C LYS A 56 8.75 -7.52 -36.04
N ALA A 57 8.66 -7.17 -34.76
CA ALA A 57 8.81 -5.78 -34.31
C ALA A 57 10.22 -5.25 -34.57
N HIS A 58 11.25 -6.06 -34.27
CA HIS A 58 12.65 -5.72 -34.51
C HIS A 58 12.95 -5.53 -36.01
N HIS A 59 12.47 -6.44 -36.86
CA HIS A 59 12.59 -6.30 -38.31
C HIS A 59 11.87 -5.05 -38.84
N LYS A 60 10.67 -4.75 -38.33
CA LYS A 60 9.95 -3.51 -38.70
C LYS A 60 10.72 -2.27 -38.27
N PHE A 61 11.27 -2.26 -37.06
CA PHE A 61 12.09 -1.16 -36.55
C PHE A 61 13.33 -0.93 -37.44
N GLN A 62 14.03 -1.99 -37.83
CA GLN A 62 15.18 -1.90 -38.75
C GLN A 62 14.80 -1.36 -40.14
N GLY A 63 13.56 -1.53 -40.58
CA GLY A 63 13.06 -1.01 -41.85
C GLY A 63 12.54 0.42 -41.82
N THR A 64 12.47 1.08 -40.66
CA THR A 64 11.91 2.43 -40.52
C THR A 64 13.06 3.42 -40.25
N ILE A 65 13.43 4.24 -41.25
CA ILE A 65 14.48 5.27 -41.15
C ILE A 65 13.86 6.61 -40.71
N GLU A 66 12.93 6.59 -39.75
CA GLU A 66 12.32 7.81 -39.24
C GLU A 66 13.02 8.22 -37.94
N GLU A 67 13.53 9.46 -37.91
CA GLU A 67 14.04 10.05 -36.67
C GLU A 67 12.89 10.16 -35.65
N PRO A 68 13.14 9.87 -34.36
CA PRO A 68 12.09 9.87 -33.35
C PRO A 68 11.50 11.27 -33.18
N VAL A 69 10.21 11.40 -33.53
CA VAL A 69 9.44 12.66 -33.47
C VAL A 69 9.14 13.11 -32.03
N GLU A 70 9.26 12.21 -31.05
CA GLU A 70 8.96 12.47 -29.64
C GLU A 70 10.11 12.09 -28.70
N ASP A 71 10.18 12.84 -27.58
CA ASP A 71 11.09 12.56 -26.47
C ASP A 71 10.86 11.15 -25.90
N THR A 72 11.95 10.39 -25.77
CA THR A 72 11.97 8.99 -25.37
C THR A 72 11.21 8.74 -24.06
N GLU A 73 11.29 9.66 -23.10
CA GLU A 73 10.57 9.53 -21.82
C GLU A 73 9.05 9.55 -22.01
N LYS A 74 8.54 10.41 -22.90
CA LYS A 74 7.10 10.51 -23.19
C LYS A 74 6.60 9.29 -23.95
N THR A 75 7.39 8.75 -24.87
CA THR A 75 7.04 7.53 -25.61
C THR A 75 6.99 6.31 -24.69
N VAL A 76 7.95 6.18 -23.76
CA VAL A 76 7.98 5.11 -22.76
C VAL A 76 6.77 5.20 -21.82
N LEU A 77 6.40 6.41 -21.38
CA LEU A 77 5.25 6.61 -20.51
C LEU A 77 3.91 6.29 -21.21
N LYS A 78 3.77 6.69 -22.49
CA LYS A 78 2.62 6.29 -23.34
C LYS A 78 2.55 4.77 -23.52
N LEU A 79 3.68 4.11 -23.76
CA LEU A 79 3.76 2.65 -23.89
C LEU A 79 3.35 1.95 -22.59
N HIS A 80 3.88 2.37 -21.44
CA HIS A 80 3.50 1.79 -20.15
C HIS A 80 2.02 1.97 -19.84
N THR A 81 1.46 3.13 -20.19
CA THR A 81 0.03 3.40 -20.04
C THR A 81 -0.80 2.50 -20.93
N ALA A 82 -0.42 2.36 -22.22
CA ALA A 82 -1.10 1.49 -23.17
C ALA A 82 -1.02 0.00 -22.78
N VAL A 83 0.14 -0.46 -22.32
CA VAL A 83 0.36 -1.83 -21.83
C VAL A 83 -0.47 -2.09 -20.58
N SER A 84 -0.47 -1.17 -19.62
CA SER A 84 -1.27 -1.29 -18.39
C SER A 84 -2.76 -1.35 -18.71
N ASN A 85 -3.25 -0.46 -19.57
CA ASN A 85 -4.64 -0.46 -20.03
C ASN A 85 -5.00 -1.75 -20.76
N SER A 86 -4.11 -2.26 -21.63
CA SER A 86 -4.32 -3.53 -22.32
C SER A 86 -4.39 -4.72 -21.35
N LEU A 87 -3.52 -4.77 -20.35
CA LEU A 87 -3.52 -5.82 -19.32
C LEU A 87 -4.77 -5.77 -18.44
N ILE A 88 -5.17 -4.57 -18.00
CA ILE A 88 -6.40 -4.35 -17.23
C ILE A 88 -7.61 -4.79 -18.05
N ASN A 89 -7.70 -4.34 -19.31
CA ASN A 89 -8.80 -4.68 -20.20
C ASN A 89 -8.84 -6.18 -20.49
N ASN A 90 -7.70 -6.84 -20.70
CA ASN A 90 -7.65 -8.29 -20.89
C ASN A 90 -8.15 -9.05 -19.65
N LYS A 91 -7.75 -8.61 -18.45
CA LYS A 91 -8.22 -9.19 -17.20
C LYS A 91 -9.72 -8.96 -17.01
N ALA A 92 -10.23 -7.77 -17.33
CA ALA A 92 -11.65 -7.47 -17.30
C ALA A 92 -12.43 -8.36 -18.27
N ILE A 93 -11.97 -8.50 -19.52
CA ILE A 93 -12.59 -9.38 -20.53
C ILE A 93 -12.63 -10.82 -20.03
N LYS A 94 -11.52 -11.34 -19.48
CA LYS A 94 -11.47 -12.69 -18.90
C LYS A 94 -12.47 -12.87 -17.77
N LEU A 95 -12.54 -11.89 -16.86
CA LEU A 95 -13.51 -11.94 -15.76
C LEU A 95 -14.94 -11.93 -16.28
N CYS A 96 -15.27 -11.10 -17.27
CA CYS A 96 -16.59 -11.09 -17.91
C CYS A 96 -16.91 -12.44 -18.56
N LEU A 97 -15.96 -13.05 -19.27
CA LEU A 97 -16.13 -14.38 -19.87
C LEU A 97 -16.32 -15.47 -18.80
N HIS A 98 -15.58 -15.40 -17.69
CA HIS A 98 -15.76 -16.33 -16.58
C HIS A 98 -17.11 -16.14 -15.88
N SER A 99 -17.55 -14.89 -15.66
CA SER A 99 -18.87 -14.60 -15.11
C SER A 99 -19.98 -15.10 -16.03
N TYR A 100 -19.86 -14.89 -17.34
CA TYR A 100 -20.79 -15.41 -18.34
C TYR A 100 -20.85 -16.95 -18.29
N ALA A 101 -19.70 -17.62 -18.22
CA ALA A 101 -19.66 -19.08 -18.11
C ALA A 101 -20.30 -19.58 -16.80
N ILE A 102 -20.08 -18.89 -15.67
CA ILE A 102 -20.72 -19.22 -14.40
C ILE A 102 -22.24 -19.06 -14.48
N GLU A 103 -22.73 -17.99 -15.14
CA GLU A 103 -24.15 -17.74 -15.36
C GLU A 103 -24.78 -18.75 -16.34
N ALA A 104 -24.08 -19.10 -17.42
CA ALA A 104 -24.51 -20.11 -18.37
C ALA A 104 -24.63 -21.48 -17.71
N ILE A 105 -23.71 -21.83 -16.81
CA ILE A 105 -23.80 -23.06 -16.02
C ILE A 105 -24.95 -23.01 -15.04
N HIS A 106 -25.10 -21.89 -14.33
CA HIS A 106 -26.18 -21.69 -13.36
C HIS A 106 -27.57 -21.75 -14.00
N SER A 107 -27.74 -21.18 -15.21
CA SER A 107 -29.00 -21.19 -15.96
C SER A 107 -29.28 -22.53 -16.69
N GLY A 108 -28.37 -23.50 -16.60
CA GLY A 108 -28.52 -24.82 -17.23
C GLY A 108 -28.38 -24.83 -18.75
N LYS A 109 -27.83 -23.76 -19.33
CA LYS A 109 -27.49 -23.71 -20.76
C LYS A 109 -26.21 -24.50 -21.06
N GLU A 110 -25.28 -24.57 -20.11
CA GLU A 110 -24.01 -25.30 -20.24
C GLU A 110 -23.67 -26.07 -18.94
N GLY A 111 -22.89 -27.14 -19.03
CA GLY A 111 -22.41 -27.88 -17.84
C GLY A 111 -23.40 -28.91 -17.26
N ASP A 112 -22.84 -29.85 -16.49
CA ASP A 112 -23.58 -30.95 -15.87
C ASP A 112 -24.16 -30.54 -14.51
N HIS A 113 -25.17 -31.28 -14.03
CA HIS A 113 -25.89 -31.00 -12.78
C HIS A 113 -24.94 -30.91 -11.57
N ASP A 114 -23.90 -31.74 -11.52
CA ASP A 114 -22.86 -31.69 -10.47
C ASP A 114 -22.13 -30.32 -10.44
N LYS A 115 -21.87 -29.71 -11.60
CA LYS A 115 -21.22 -28.40 -11.68
C LYS A 115 -22.14 -27.28 -11.19
N GLN A 116 -23.44 -27.40 -11.43
CA GLN A 116 -24.44 -26.44 -10.92
C GLN A 116 -24.48 -26.47 -9.39
N VAL A 117 -24.57 -27.66 -8.80
CA VAL A 117 -24.58 -27.83 -7.32
C VAL A 117 -23.34 -27.21 -6.70
N LYS A 118 -22.16 -27.40 -7.30
CA LYS A 118 -20.91 -26.77 -6.85
C LYS A 118 -20.95 -25.25 -6.92
N ILE A 119 -21.47 -24.68 -8.01
CA ILE A 119 -21.63 -23.23 -8.16
C ILE A 119 -22.60 -22.68 -7.10
N TYR A 120 -23.75 -23.33 -6.88
CA TYR A 120 -24.70 -22.94 -5.84
C TYR A 120 -24.07 -22.96 -4.44
N ALA A 121 -23.29 -23.99 -4.13
CA ALA A 121 -22.58 -24.08 -2.85
C ALA A 121 -21.57 -22.94 -2.67
N CYS A 122 -20.81 -22.60 -3.72
CA CYS A 122 -19.87 -21.49 -3.72
C CYS A 122 -20.58 -20.14 -3.59
N MET A 123 -21.64 -19.90 -4.36
CA MET A 123 -22.45 -18.68 -4.27
C MET A 123 -23.04 -18.51 -2.88
N ARG A 124 -23.62 -19.56 -2.28
CA ARG A 124 -24.17 -19.51 -0.92
C ARG A 124 -23.12 -19.13 0.12
N LYS A 125 -21.90 -19.67 0.01
CA LYS A 125 -20.78 -19.29 0.88
C LYS A 125 -20.39 -17.83 0.68
N LEU A 126 -20.30 -17.37 -0.56
CA LEU A 126 -19.98 -15.97 -0.89
C LEU A 126 -21.03 -15.01 -0.33
N PHE A 127 -22.32 -15.32 -0.50
CA PHE A 127 -23.40 -14.51 0.05
C PHE A 127 -23.36 -14.45 1.56
N LYS A 128 -23.13 -15.58 2.25
CA LYS A 128 -22.96 -15.58 3.70
C LYS A 128 -21.83 -14.67 4.16
N VAL A 129 -20.66 -14.77 3.53
CA VAL A 129 -19.51 -13.92 3.87
C VAL A 129 -19.82 -12.44 3.61
N ASN A 130 -20.54 -12.14 2.53
CA ASN A 130 -20.96 -10.78 2.22
C ASN A 130 -21.96 -10.23 3.25
N ASP A 131 -22.92 -11.04 3.68
CA ASP A 131 -23.89 -10.68 4.72
C ASP A 131 -23.19 -10.44 6.08
N ASP A 132 -22.25 -11.32 6.45
CA ASP A 132 -21.43 -11.17 7.66
C ASP A 132 -20.60 -9.87 7.59
N MET A 133 -20.02 -9.56 6.43
CA MET A 133 -19.26 -8.32 6.20
C MET A 133 -20.16 -7.08 6.32
N LEU A 134 -21.36 -7.10 5.74
CA LEU A 134 -22.33 -6.02 5.86
C LEU A 134 -22.80 -5.82 7.31
N ALA A 135 -22.98 -6.90 8.07
CA ALA A 135 -23.33 -6.83 9.49
C ALA A 135 -22.21 -6.15 10.30
N ILE A 136 -20.96 -6.55 10.08
CA ILE A 136 -19.79 -5.91 10.71
C ILE A 136 -19.71 -4.43 10.33
N GLN A 137 -19.92 -4.09 9.06
CA GLN A 137 -19.88 -2.69 8.60
C GLN A 137 -20.93 -1.84 9.32
N LYS A 138 -22.16 -2.36 9.51
CA LYS A 138 -23.19 -1.65 10.28
C LYS A 138 -22.77 -1.42 11.73
N ILE A 139 -22.15 -2.40 12.37
CA ILE A 139 -21.63 -2.28 13.74
C ILE A 139 -20.52 -1.21 13.80
N ILE A 140 -19.61 -1.19 12.83
CA ILE A 140 -18.55 -0.18 12.72
C ILE A 140 -19.14 1.22 12.63
N ILE A 141 -20.13 1.43 11.74
CA ILE A 141 -20.78 2.73 11.56
C ILE A 141 -21.43 3.18 12.89
N ALA A 142 -22.24 2.32 13.51
CA ALA A 142 -22.90 2.63 14.77
C ALA A 142 -21.91 2.93 15.92
N THR A 143 -20.76 2.25 15.94
CA THR A 143 -19.70 2.48 16.94
C THR A 143 -18.98 3.80 16.70
N LEU A 144 -18.72 4.15 15.44
CA LEU A 144 -18.12 5.43 15.07
C LEU A 144 -19.03 6.61 15.45
N GLU A 145 -20.34 6.49 15.22
CA GLU A 145 -21.32 7.51 15.62
C GLU A 145 -21.33 7.71 17.14
N LYS A 146 -21.34 6.62 17.92
CA LYS A 146 -21.24 6.70 19.39
C LYS A 146 -19.92 7.31 19.84
N GLN A 147 -18.82 6.96 19.21
CA GLN A 147 -17.50 7.52 19.53
C GLN A 147 -17.47 9.03 19.26
N LEU A 148 -18.05 9.48 18.15
CA LEU A 148 -18.14 10.89 17.79
C LEU A 148 -18.93 11.66 18.85
N ASP A 149 -20.10 11.15 19.24
CA ASP A 149 -20.95 11.78 20.24
C ASP A 149 -20.24 11.87 21.61
N LEU A 150 -19.63 10.78 22.08
CA LEU A 150 -18.83 10.79 23.30
C LEU A 150 -17.68 11.79 23.24
N LYS A 151 -17.01 11.92 22.08
CA LYS A 151 -15.93 12.90 21.89
C LYS A 151 -16.46 14.34 22.02
N ILE A 152 -17.62 14.63 21.43
CA ILE A 152 -18.29 15.93 21.56
C ILE A 152 -18.67 16.20 23.02
N GLN A 153 -19.26 15.22 23.71
CA GLN A 153 -19.63 15.35 25.12
C GLN A 153 -18.40 15.61 26.01
N CYS A 154 -17.33 14.85 25.82
CA CYS A 154 -16.06 15.06 26.54
C CYS A 154 -15.48 16.45 26.28
N GLN A 155 -15.48 16.91 25.03
CA GLN A 155 -14.98 18.24 24.69
C GLN A 155 -15.81 19.35 25.35
N ASN A 156 -17.13 19.21 25.36
CA ASN A 156 -18.03 20.14 26.02
C ASN A 156 -17.82 20.16 27.54
N LEU A 157 -17.64 18.99 28.17
CA LEU A 157 -17.35 18.88 29.60
C LEU A 157 -16.00 19.50 29.96
N LEU A 158 -14.96 19.24 29.16
CA LEU A 158 -13.64 19.85 29.34
C LEU A 158 -13.72 21.38 29.23
N PHE A 159 -14.46 21.89 28.24
CA PHE A 159 -14.65 23.32 28.06
C PHE A 159 -15.37 23.95 29.27
N ARG A 160 -16.48 23.33 29.73
CA ARG A 160 -17.20 23.79 30.92
C ARG A 160 -16.33 23.80 32.16
N HIS A 161 -15.55 22.74 32.37
CA HIS A 161 -14.61 22.66 33.50
C HIS A 161 -13.52 23.73 33.41
N GLN A 162 -12.98 23.98 32.22
CA GLN A 162 -11.99 25.04 32.02
C GLN A 162 -12.57 26.43 32.30
N THR A 163 -13.80 26.69 31.88
CA THR A 163 -14.51 27.94 32.20
C THR A 163 -14.71 28.09 33.71
N PHE A 164 -15.18 27.04 34.38
CA PHE A 164 -15.34 27.02 35.84
C PHE A 164 -14.02 27.31 36.58
N LEU A 165 -12.90 26.72 36.14
CA LEU A 165 -11.59 26.98 36.72
C LEU A 165 -11.16 28.44 36.55
N LYS A 166 -11.42 29.04 35.38
CA LYS A 166 -11.12 30.46 35.14
C LYS A 166 -11.93 31.36 36.07
N GLU A 167 -13.23 31.11 36.22
CA GLU A 167 -14.10 31.87 37.13
C GLU A 167 -13.62 31.76 38.59
N GLN A 168 -13.25 30.56 39.03
CA GLN A 168 -12.68 30.34 40.37
C GLN A 168 -11.35 31.08 40.55
N GLU A 169 -10.48 31.06 39.54
CA GLU A 169 -9.21 31.78 39.56
C GLU A 169 -9.43 33.29 39.64
N GLU A 170 -10.36 33.85 38.87
CA GLU A 170 -10.71 35.27 38.92
C GLU A 170 -11.22 35.70 40.30
N ILE A 171 -12.10 34.90 40.92
CA ILE A 171 -12.61 35.18 42.26
C ILE A 171 -11.45 35.18 43.28
N ARG A 172 -10.55 34.19 43.20
CA ARG A 172 -9.39 34.11 44.09
C ARG A 172 -8.42 35.27 43.87
N ASN A 173 -8.17 35.66 42.62
CA ASN A 173 -7.31 36.80 42.30
C ASN A 173 -7.90 38.11 42.85
N LYS A 174 -9.19 38.36 42.62
CA LYS A 174 -9.89 39.54 43.18
C LYS A 174 -9.83 39.58 44.71
N ARG A 175 -9.94 38.43 45.38
CA ARG A 175 -9.77 38.35 46.84
C ARG A 175 -8.33 38.63 47.27
N LEU A 176 -7.35 38.07 46.56
CA LEU A 176 -5.93 38.26 46.84
C LEU A 176 -5.51 39.72 46.67
N GLU A 177 -5.93 40.38 45.58
CA GLU A 177 -5.68 41.81 45.35
C GLU A 177 -6.21 42.69 46.49
N ARG A 178 -7.36 42.33 47.09
CA ARG A 178 -7.96 43.05 48.22
C ARG A 178 -7.28 42.78 49.55
N THR A 179 -6.79 41.55 49.78
CA THR A 179 -6.23 41.12 51.07
C THR A 179 -4.72 41.30 51.17
N ASN A 180 -3.99 41.10 50.07
CA ASN A 180 -2.55 41.27 50.00
C ASN A 180 -2.10 41.68 48.57
N PRO A 181 -2.01 43.00 48.29
CA PRO A 181 -1.69 43.52 46.96
C PRO A 181 -0.24 43.24 46.52
N GLU A 182 0.70 43.14 47.46
CA GLU A 182 2.11 42.83 47.14
C GLU A 182 2.25 41.41 46.59
N ILE A 183 1.62 40.43 47.24
CA ILE A 183 1.62 39.03 46.77
C ILE A 183 0.91 38.91 45.40
N ALA A 184 -0.14 39.68 45.16
CA ALA A 184 -0.82 39.71 43.86
C ALA A 184 0.12 40.19 42.74
N ASN A 185 0.90 41.25 42.99
CA ASN A 185 1.92 41.75 42.04
C ASN A 185 3.02 40.71 41.77
N TYR A 186 3.53 40.04 42.81
CA TYR A 186 4.52 38.97 42.63
C TYR A 186 3.96 37.80 41.81
N LYS A 187 2.73 37.37 42.09
CA LYS A 187 2.05 36.32 41.31
C LYS A 187 1.96 36.71 39.83
N GLN A 188 1.61 37.96 39.52
CA GLN A 188 1.53 38.45 38.14
C GLN A 188 2.90 38.48 37.45
N LYS A 189 3.96 38.91 38.14
CA LYS A 189 5.34 38.90 37.62
C LYS A 189 5.80 37.47 37.28
N ILE A 190 5.57 36.52 38.17
CA ILE A 190 5.90 35.10 37.95
C ILE A 190 5.09 34.54 36.78
N ASN A 191 3.80 34.84 36.68
CA ASN A 191 2.95 34.33 35.60
C ASN A 191 3.39 34.86 34.22
N LYS A 192 3.79 36.14 34.13
CA LYS A 192 4.39 36.71 32.92
C LYS A 192 5.70 36.01 32.55
N SER A 193 6.55 35.70 33.53
CA SER A 193 7.79 34.96 33.31
C SER A 193 7.52 33.55 32.77
N LEU A 194 6.60 32.81 33.39
CA LEU A 194 6.18 31.48 32.94
C LEU A 194 5.59 31.49 31.52
N GLN A 195 4.78 32.48 31.17
CA GLN A 195 4.25 32.63 29.82
C GLN A 195 5.36 32.83 28.80
N LYS A 196 6.32 33.72 29.07
CA LYS A 196 7.50 33.92 28.20
C LYS A 196 8.28 32.62 28.03
N THR A 197 8.52 31.89 29.12
CA THR A 197 9.19 30.58 29.07
C THR A 197 8.43 29.58 28.21
N ASN A 198 7.10 29.52 28.33
CA ASN A 198 6.30 28.55 27.57
C ASN A 198 6.26 28.87 26.07
N ILE A 199 6.14 30.16 25.71
CA ILE A 199 6.28 30.63 24.33
C ILE A 199 7.65 30.27 23.79
N MET A 200 8.72 30.47 24.56
CA MET A 200 10.07 30.12 24.16
C MET A 200 10.23 28.61 23.93
N LYS A 201 9.66 27.77 24.79
CA LYS A 201 9.63 26.31 24.59
C LYS A 201 8.93 25.91 23.30
N GLN A 202 7.77 26.52 22.99
CA GLN A 202 7.06 26.28 21.73
C GLN A 202 7.87 26.72 20.50
N LEU A 203 8.51 27.89 20.57
CA LEU A 203 9.37 28.39 19.49
C LEU A 203 10.56 27.46 19.24
N ILE A 204 11.21 26.97 20.30
CA ILE A 204 12.30 25.99 20.20
C ILE A 204 11.79 24.69 19.56
N LEU A 205 10.62 24.20 19.97
CA LEU A 205 10.05 22.96 19.44
C LEU A 205 9.68 23.08 17.96
N ASN A 206 9.08 24.20 17.56
CA ASN A 206 8.78 24.51 16.16
C ASN A 206 10.06 24.71 15.33
N PHE A 207 11.08 25.34 15.91
CA PHE A 207 12.40 25.48 15.28
C PHE A 207 13.05 24.12 15.04
N ILE A 208 13.02 23.21 16.03
CA ILE A 208 13.53 21.84 15.89
C ILE A 208 12.75 21.06 14.82
N ALA A 209 11.42 21.14 14.82
CA ALA A 209 10.59 20.46 13.84
C ALA A 209 10.87 20.92 12.41
N SER A 210 10.90 22.25 12.19
CA SER A 210 11.15 22.86 10.87
C SER A 210 12.59 22.74 10.39
N SER A 211 13.56 22.67 11.31
CA SER A 211 14.99 22.60 11.00
C SER A 211 15.57 21.20 11.16
N SER A 212 14.76 20.16 11.38
CA SER A 212 15.18 18.77 11.63
C SER A 212 16.20 18.27 10.60
N SER A 213 15.99 18.55 9.31
CA SER A 213 16.91 18.17 8.23
C SER A 213 18.23 18.96 8.20
N LYS A 214 18.27 20.17 8.78
CA LYS A 214 19.47 21.02 8.90
C LYS A 214 20.23 20.77 10.20
N LEU A 215 19.51 20.50 11.30
CA LEU A 215 20.06 20.12 12.60
C LEU A 215 20.87 18.82 12.52
N LEU A 216 20.42 17.85 11.74
CA LEU A 216 21.16 16.60 11.50
C LEU A 216 22.43 16.79 10.65
N LYS A 217 22.53 17.87 9.88
CA LYS A 217 23.66 18.15 8.98
C LYS A 217 24.76 19.02 9.60
N GLN A 218 24.44 19.80 10.65
CA GLN A 218 25.40 20.67 11.32
C GLN A 218 25.42 20.41 12.84
N PRO A 219 26.46 19.72 13.35
CA PRO A 219 26.59 19.35 14.76
C PRO A 219 26.56 20.55 15.73
N MET A 220 27.03 21.72 15.27
CA MET A 220 27.08 22.96 16.04
C MET A 220 25.71 23.39 16.59
N PHE A 221 24.64 23.16 15.84
CA PHE A 221 23.30 23.54 16.30
C PHE A 221 22.73 22.61 17.36
N VAL A 222 23.14 21.34 17.37
CA VAL A 222 22.78 20.37 18.40
C VAL A 222 23.50 20.72 19.72
N GLU A 223 24.78 21.06 19.64
CA GLU A 223 25.58 21.48 20.80
C GLU A 223 25.07 22.79 21.43
N MET A 224 24.61 23.73 20.61
CA MET A 224 23.96 24.96 21.08
C MET A 224 22.64 24.67 21.82
N LEU A 225 21.82 23.74 21.33
CA LEU A 225 20.58 23.33 22.00
C LEU A 225 20.85 22.61 23.33
N GLU A 226 21.89 21.78 23.39
CA GLU A 226 22.31 21.11 24.63
C GLU A 226 22.81 22.11 25.68
N LYS A 227 23.63 23.10 25.28
CA LYS A 227 24.11 24.15 26.19
C LYS A 227 22.99 25.01 26.78
N HIS A 228 21.87 25.16 26.08
CA HIS A 228 20.72 25.94 26.53
C HIS A 228 19.61 25.12 27.18
N ARG A 229 19.76 23.79 27.29
CA ARG A 229 18.77 22.88 27.89
C ARG A 229 18.50 23.18 29.36
N ASP A 230 19.52 23.59 30.10
CA ASP A 230 19.50 23.75 31.56
C ASP A 230 19.30 25.20 32.04
N VAL A 231 19.06 26.14 31.12
CA VAL A 231 18.86 27.57 31.47
C VAL A 231 17.50 27.82 32.15
N VAL A 232 16.59 26.83 32.14
CA VAL A 232 15.20 27.01 32.56
C VAL A 232 14.83 26.05 33.70
N THR A 233 15.51 26.17 34.83
CA THR A 233 15.12 25.55 36.10
C THR A 233 14.23 26.51 36.92
N ILE A 234 13.36 25.98 37.78
CA ILE A 234 12.45 26.78 38.64
C ILE A 234 13.24 27.82 39.48
N GLU A 235 14.43 27.46 39.94
CA GLU A 235 15.33 28.35 40.67
C GLU A 235 15.82 29.55 39.84
N THR A 236 16.13 29.33 38.56
CA THR A 236 16.50 30.39 37.60
C THR A 236 15.33 31.33 37.34
N ILE A 237 14.10 30.80 37.25
CA ILE A 237 12.87 31.60 37.08
C ILE A 237 12.61 32.47 38.33
N LEU A 238 12.84 31.94 39.53
CA LEU A 238 12.74 32.68 40.79
C LEU A 238 13.79 33.80 40.88
N LYS A 239 15.05 33.52 40.52
CA LYS A 239 16.14 34.52 40.51
C LYS A 239 15.90 35.64 39.48
N MET A 240 15.40 35.31 38.29
CA MET A 240 15.05 36.32 37.28
C MET A 240 13.86 37.20 37.70
N ALA A 241 12.93 36.67 38.50
CA ALA A 241 11.81 37.43 39.03
C ALA A 241 12.23 38.39 40.17
N GLN A 242 13.22 38.00 40.96
CA GLN A 242 13.80 38.83 42.04
C GLN A 242 14.69 39.95 41.50
N ASN A 243 15.55 39.69 40.51
CA ASN A 243 16.45 40.71 39.94
C ASN A 243 15.71 41.85 39.19
N ASN A 244 14.44 41.66 38.82
CA ASN A 244 13.58 42.72 38.26
C ASN A 244 12.82 43.53 39.33
N ALA A 245 13.14 43.37 40.61
CA ALA A 245 12.62 44.18 41.72
C ALA A 245 13.66 45.19 42.25
N ASP A 246 14.94 44.98 41.94
CA ASP A 246 16.06 45.85 42.35
C ASP A 246 16.46 46.84 41.23
N SER A 247 15.51 47.21 40.37
CA SER A 247 15.68 48.20 39.29
C SER A 247 14.44 49.07 39.16
#